data_AF-A0A8B8PZF0-F1
#
_entry.id   AF-A0A8B8PZF0-F1
#
_cell.length_a   1.000
_cell.length_b   1.000
_cell.length_c   1.000
_cell.angle_alpha   90.00
_cell.angle_beta   90.00
_cell.angle_gamma   90.00
#
_symmetry.space_group_name_H-M   'P 1'
#
loop_
_entity.id
_entity.type
_entity.pdbx_description
1 polymer ?
#
loop_
_entity_poly.entity_id
_entity_poly.type
_entity_poly.pdbx_seq_one_letter_code
_entity_poly.pdbx_strand_id
1 'polypeptide(L)'
;MGDIFGKWFFGEDSNFSASCLSRAADFFGEGLGMRFRMELLILALHDNEKRREALRFLAAHREFHPKLAPMLWDSAGIVFVLIQEVSSAYRMVRTPFLTVAAAERASDALILLKCLASHSDAKRLLVNAKLQEYLYPFLTTAHRDELHENLRLRSLEVIDKILEVEDEEIIKALAEARMVLFCLRCIVVSEIPGKEVVLLRNNMERSFTSRSLLSFCKGF
;
A
#
# COMPACT_ATOMS: atom_id res chain seq x y z
N MET A 1 12.86 15.58 -14.95
CA MET A 1 11.97 14.96 -13.95
C MET A 1 12.22 13.47 -13.71
N GLY A 2 13.10 12.79 -14.46
CA GLY A 2 13.36 11.34 -14.29
C GLY A 2 14.38 10.96 -13.20
N ASP A 3 15.05 11.94 -12.58
CA ASP A 3 16.21 11.67 -11.69
C ASP A 3 15.85 11.62 -10.20
N ILE A 4 14.78 12.31 -9.78
CA ILE A 4 14.34 12.34 -8.38
C ILE A 4 13.74 10.99 -7.97
N PHE A 5 13.04 10.31 -8.89
CA PHE A 5 12.39 9.04 -8.62
C PHE A 5 13.42 7.94 -8.35
N GLY A 6 14.46 7.82 -9.17
CA GLY A 6 15.54 6.85 -8.94
C GLY A 6 16.30 7.11 -7.65
N LYS A 7 16.61 8.38 -7.35
CA LYS A 7 17.33 8.79 -6.14
C LYS A 7 16.53 8.58 -4.85
N TRP A 8 15.22 8.77 -4.90
CA TRP A 8 14.33 8.56 -3.74
C TRP A 8 13.95 7.08 -3.56
N PHE A 9 13.79 6.32 -4.66
CA PHE A 9 13.38 4.91 -4.64
C PHE A 9 14.54 3.95 -4.37
N PHE A 10 15.73 4.21 -4.93
CA PHE A 10 16.93 3.37 -4.74
C PHE A 10 17.92 3.91 -3.71
N GLY A 11 17.76 5.16 -3.25
CA GLY A 11 18.64 5.81 -2.29
C GLY A 11 20.01 6.18 -2.87
N GLU A 12 20.30 7.46 -3.08
CA GLU A 12 21.69 7.93 -3.19
C GLU A 12 22.27 8.05 -1.78
N ASP A 13 23.35 7.31 -1.50
CA ASP A 13 24.38 7.44 -0.46
C ASP A 13 24.20 8.53 0.61
N SER A 14 23.08 8.52 1.34
CA SER A 14 22.99 9.20 2.61
C SER A 14 23.48 8.21 3.66
N ASN A 15 24.73 8.40 4.07
CA ASN A 15 25.36 7.76 5.22
C ASN A 15 24.37 7.63 6.38
N PHE A 16 23.64 6.50 6.42
CA PHE A 16 22.75 6.16 7.50
C PHE A 16 23.65 5.65 8.62
N SER A 17 24.22 6.61 9.35
CA SER A 17 25.28 6.32 10.32
C SER A 17 24.77 5.24 11.29
N ALA A 18 25.64 4.27 11.57
CA ALA A 18 25.43 3.20 12.55
C ALA A 18 24.99 3.72 13.94
N SER A 19 25.15 5.02 14.20
CA SER A 19 24.68 5.68 15.42
C SER A 19 23.15 5.69 15.58
N CYS A 20 22.38 5.82 14.49
CA CYS A 20 20.91 5.83 14.55
C CYS A 20 20.33 4.46 14.92
N LEU A 21 20.98 3.39 14.44
CA LEU A 21 20.58 2.01 14.72
C LEU A 21 20.90 1.60 16.16
N SER A 22 22.02 2.11 16.74
CA SER A 22 22.37 1.83 18.13
C SER A 22 21.35 2.37 19.14
N ARG A 23 20.85 3.60 18.93
CA ARG A 23 19.83 4.23 19.79
C ARG A 23 18.44 3.61 19.64
N ALA A 24 18.18 2.89 18.55
CA ALA A 24 16.94 2.15 18.32
C ALA A 24 16.92 0.77 19.00
N ALA A 25 18.03 0.33 19.62
CA ALA A 25 18.10 -0.94 20.36
C ALA A 25 17.74 -0.78 21.86
N ASP A 26 17.87 0.42 22.43
CA ASP A 26 17.57 0.73 23.84
C ASP A 26 16.05 0.88 24.12
N PHE A 27 15.22 0.20 23.33
CA PHE A 27 13.96 0.75 22.81
C PHE A 27 12.68 0.53 23.64
N PHE A 28 12.70 -0.31 24.67
CA PHE A 28 11.50 -0.59 25.47
C PHE A 28 11.45 0.16 26.83
N GLY A 29 12.45 1.00 27.12
CA GLY A 29 12.66 1.51 28.48
C GLY A 29 12.03 2.85 28.85
N GLU A 30 11.93 3.85 27.96
CA GLU A 30 11.80 5.24 28.44
C GLU A 30 10.76 6.11 27.71
N GLY A 31 9.99 6.85 28.51
CA GLY A 31 8.83 7.66 28.13
C GLY A 31 9.17 8.89 27.28
N LEU A 32 9.45 8.69 26.01
CA LEU A 32 9.57 9.75 25.00
C LEU A 32 8.21 10.13 24.39
N GLY A 33 8.06 11.41 24.04
CA GLY A 33 6.86 11.96 23.42
C GLY A 33 6.46 11.24 22.13
N MET A 34 5.14 11.15 21.86
CA MET A 34 4.57 10.33 20.78
C MET A 34 5.18 10.57 19.39
N ARG A 35 5.58 11.81 19.06
CA ARG A 35 6.21 12.11 17.76
C ARG A 35 7.57 11.42 17.57
N PHE A 36 8.43 11.46 18.59
CA PHE A 36 9.76 10.84 18.54
C PHE A 36 9.65 9.32 18.43
N ARG A 37 8.62 8.74 19.08
CA ARG A 37 8.33 7.30 18.98
C ARG A 37 7.96 6.87 17.56
N MET A 38 7.21 7.68 16.83
CA MET A 38 6.81 7.36 15.44
C MET A 38 7.99 7.43 14.48
N GLU A 39 8.85 8.46 14.57
CA GLU A 39 10.06 8.56 13.72
C GLU A 39 10.96 7.34 13.92
N LEU A 40 11.16 6.92 15.17
CA LEU A 40 11.96 5.75 15.46
C LEU A 40 11.33 4.43 14.95
N LEU A 41 10.00 4.29 15.02
CA LEU A 41 9.30 3.13 14.44
C LEU A 41 9.43 3.10 12.92
N ILE A 42 9.44 4.26 12.26
CA ILE A 42 9.68 4.35 10.82
C ILE A 42 11.12 3.90 10.50
N LEU A 43 12.11 4.33 11.29
CA LEU A 43 13.50 3.85 11.14
C LEU A 43 13.61 2.33 11.36
N ALA A 44 12.83 1.78 12.29
CA ALA A 44 12.79 0.34 12.55
C ALA A 44 12.22 -0.48 11.39
N LEU A 45 11.55 0.15 10.40
CA LEU A 45 11.13 -0.55 9.19
C LEU A 45 12.31 -0.96 8.31
N HIS A 46 13.44 -0.24 8.35
CA HIS A 46 14.63 -0.63 7.58
C HIS A 46 15.29 -1.90 8.15
N ASP A 47 15.20 -2.11 9.45
CA ASP A 47 15.76 -3.28 10.14
C ASP A 47 14.87 -4.53 9.96
N ASN A 48 15.39 -5.57 9.30
CA ASN A 48 14.64 -6.80 9.03
C ASN A 48 14.07 -7.48 10.29
N GLU A 49 14.76 -7.40 11.43
CA GLU A 49 14.31 -8.09 12.66
C GLU A 49 13.14 -7.36 13.32
N LYS A 50 13.20 -6.02 13.32
CA LYS A 50 12.20 -5.15 13.97
C LYS A 50 11.06 -4.77 13.03
N ARG A 51 11.24 -4.92 11.72
CA ARG A 51 10.29 -4.48 10.69
C ARG A 51 8.89 -5.02 10.92
N ARG A 52 8.75 -6.30 11.27
CA ARG A 52 7.43 -6.92 11.45
C ARG A 52 6.64 -6.25 12.57
N GLU A 53 7.29 -6.01 13.71
CA GLU A 53 6.65 -5.38 14.86
C GLU A 53 6.34 -3.90 14.58
N ALA A 54 7.29 -3.20 13.94
CA ALA A 54 7.11 -1.82 13.51
C ALA A 54 5.94 -1.66 12.52
N LEU A 55 5.84 -2.52 11.50
CA LEU A 55 4.72 -2.54 10.54
C LEU A 55 3.39 -2.68 11.25
N ARG A 56 3.26 -3.70 12.10
CA ARG A 56 2.03 -3.99 12.84
C ARG A 56 1.63 -2.81 13.72
N PHE A 57 2.59 -2.23 14.45
CA PHE A 57 2.31 -1.10 15.34
C PHE A 57 1.86 0.13 14.55
N LEU A 58 2.58 0.49 13.48
CA LEU A 58 2.26 1.65 12.64
C LEU A 58 0.89 1.47 11.95
N ALA A 59 0.61 0.27 11.42
CA ALA A 59 -0.66 -0.04 10.78
C ALA A 59 -1.84 0.06 11.75
N ALA A 60 -1.66 -0.39 13.00
CA ALA A 60 -2.68 -0.32 14.05
C ALA A 60 -2.94 1.10 14.56
N HIS A 61 -1.91 1.96 14.63
CA HIS A 61 -2.02 3.29 15.24
C HIS A 61 -2.12 4.44 14.23
N ARG A 62 -2.27 4.14 12.93
CA ARG A 62 -2.32 5.14 11.85
C ARG A 62 -3.38 6.23 12.06
N GLU A 63 -4.50 5.90 12.69
CA GLU A 63 -5.64 6.82 12.87
C GLU A 63 -5.39 7.85 13.97
N PHE A 64 -4.54 7.51 14.94
CA PHE A 64 -4.15 8.42 16.03
C PHE A 64 -3.08 9.44 15.59
N HIS A 65 -2.50 9.25 14.41
CA HIS A 65 -1.40 10.07 13.88
C HIS A 65 -1.70 10.56 12.46
N PRO A 66 -2.50 11.63 12.29
CA PRO A 66 -2.83 12.17 10.96
C PRO A 66 -1.61 12.65 10.16
N LYS A 67 -0.48 12.91 10.83
CA LYS A 67 0.81 13.26 10.19
C LYS A 67 1.65 12.06 9.78
N LEU A 68 1.17 10.83 9.98
CA LEU A 68 1.92 9.62 9.67
C LEU A 68 2.22 9.50 8.17
N ALA A 69 1.24 9.80 7.30
CA ALA A 69 1.44 9.69 5.86
C ALA A 69 2.57 10.62 5.34
N PRO A 70 2.60 11.93 5.69
CA PRO A 70 3.76 12.78 5.41
C PRO A 70 5.07 12.24 5.98
N MET A 71 5.09 11.75 7.23
CA MET A 71 6.32 11.24 7.85
C MET A 71 6.88 9.98 7.15
N LEU A 72 6.01 9.06 6.74
CA LEU A 72 6.39 7.88 5.96
C LEU A 72 6.90 8.28 4.57
N TRP A 73 6.28 9.32 3.98
CA TRP A 73 6.65 9.83 2.66
C TRP A 73 7.99 10.57 2.66
N ASP A 74 8.26 11.37 3.69
CA ASP A 74 9.52 12.11 3.83
C ASP A 74 10.71 11.19 4.16
N SER A 75 10.43 9.97 4.61
CA SER A 75 11.44 8.98 4.98
C SER A 75 11.92 8.18 3.76
N ALA A 76 13.22 8.28 3.45
CA ALA A 76 13.82 7.61 2.30
C ALA A 76 13.74 6.07 2.40
N GLY A 77 13.41 5.42 1.29
CA GLY A 77 13.38 3.96 1.17
C GLY A 77 12.17 3.26 1.82
N ILE A 78 11.27 3.96 2.51
CA ILE A 78 10.10 3.33 3.16
C ILE A 78 9.16 2.71 2.14
N VAL A 79 8.85 3.40 1.04
CA VAL A 79 7.99 2.82 -0.01
C VAL A 79 8.61 1.57 -0.62
N PHE A 80 9.93 1.56 -0.83
CA PHE A 80 10.64 0.37 -1.28
C PHE A 80 10.50 -0.79 -0.29
N VAL A 81 10.70 -0.53 1.01
CA VAL A 81 10.48 -1.53 2.07
C VAL A 81 9.04 -2.05 2.02
N LEU A 82 8.03 -1.19 1.96
CA LEU A 82 6.63 -1.62 1.91
C LEU A 82 6.32 -2.48 0.67
N ILE A 83 6.85 -2.13 -0.50
CA ILE A 83 6.71 -2.92 -1.73
C ILE A 83 7.43 -4.27 -1.60
N GLN A 84 8.60 -4.30 -0.95
CA GLN A 84 9.33 -5.54 -0.67
C GLN A 84 8.50 -6.47 0.23
N GLU A 85 7.84 -5.93 1.25
CA GLU A 85 6.96 -6.69 2.15
C GLU A 85 5.77 -7.30 1.39
N VAL A 86 5.13 -6.51 0.52
CA VAL A 86 4.09 -6.97 -0.41
C VAL A 86 4.62 -8.08 -1.34
N SER A 87 5.77 -7.85 -1.96
CA SER A 87 6.35 -8.77 -2.94
C SER A 87 6.77 -10.11 -2.32
N SER A 88 7.16 -10.10 -1.04
CA SER A 88 7.56 -11.31 -0.32
C SER A 88 6.43 -12.35 -0.20
N ALA A 89 5.16 -11.91 -0.25
CA ALA A 89 4.00 -12.79 -0.19
C ALA A 89 3.61 -13.43 -1.54
N TYR A 90 4.12 -12.95 -2.68
CA TYR A 90 3.66 -13.40 -4.01
C TYR A 90 3.81 -14.89 -4.25
N ARG A 91 4.89 -15.50 -3.76
CA ARG A 91 5.10 -16.94 -3.91
C ARG A 91 4.00 -17.74 -3.21
N MET A 92 3.57 -17.27 -2.05
CA MET A 92 2.61 -17.96 -1.19
C MET A 92 1.18 -17.72 -1.64
N VAL A 93 0.84 -16.52 -2.11
CA VAL A 93 -0.51 -16.17 -2.59
C VAL A 93 -0.93 -16.93 -3.86
N ARG A 94 0.04 -17.48 -4.60
CA ARG A 94 -0.21 -18.38 -5.74
C ARG A 94 -0.48 -19.82 -5.33
N THR A 95 -0.40 -20.12 -4.04
CA THR A 95 -0.56 -21.47 -3.49
C THR A 95 -1.66 -21.44 -2.42
N PRO A 96 -2.30 -22.58 -2.14
CA PRO A 96 -3.23 -22.66 -1.01
C PRO A 96 -2.53 -22.61 0.36
N PHE A 97 -1.19 -22.55 0.41
CA PHE A 97 -0.39 -22.62 1.64
C PHE A 97 0.03 -21.24 2.16
N LEU A 98 -0.86 -20.26 2.05
CA LEU A 98 -0.63 -18.93 2.61
C LEU A 98 -0.67 -18.99 4.14
N THR A 99 0.44 -18.70 4.79
CA THR A 99 0.52 -18.66 6.25
C THR A 99 -0.08 -17.35 6.78
N VAL A 100 -0.72 -17.41 7.95
CA VAL A 100 -1.24 -16.24 8.68
C VAL A 100 -0.17 -15.15 8.81
N ALA A 101 1.04 -15.51 9.22
CA ALA A 101 2.14 -14.57 9.41
C ALA A 101 2.52 -13.78 8.15
N ALA A 102 2.52 -14.43 6.98
CA ALA A 102 2.82 -13.78 5.71
C ALA A 102 1.67 -12.90 5.24
N ALA A 103 0.42 -13.35 5.44
CA ALA A 103 -0.77 -12.58 5.09
C ALA A 103 -0.88 -11.31 5.95
N GLU A 104 -0.72 -11.42 7.27
CA GLU A 104 -0.73 -10.26 8.19
C GLU A 104 0.34 -9.24 7.83
N ARG A 105 1.59 -9.70 7.61
CA ARG A 105 2.71 -8.85 7.22
C ARG A 105 2.43 -8.07 5.93
N ALA A 106 1.92 -8.76 4.90
CA ALA A 106 1.56 -8.11 3.65
C ALA A 106 0.37 -7.16 3.82
N SER A 107 -0.65 -7.53 4.60
CA SER A 107 -1.79 -6.67 4.92
C SER A 107 -1.39 -5.40 5.68
N ASP A 108 -0.51 -5.50 6.68
CA ASP A 108 0.01 -4.35 7.42
C ASP A 108 0.77 -3.39 6.49
N ALA A 109 1.57 -3.93 5.57
CA ALA A 109 2.23 -3.13 4.54
C ALA A 109 1.22 -2.44 3.60
N LEU A 110 0.17 -3.15 3.16
CA LEU A 110 -0.92 -2.57 2.34
C LEU A 110 -1.68 -1.47 3.09
N ILE A 111 -1.90 -1.61 4.40
CA ILE A 111 -2.53 -0.57 5.24
C ILE A 111 -1.67 0.70 5.27
N LEU A 112 -0.34 0.57 5.38
CA LEU A 112 0.57 1.72 5.34
C LEU A 112 0.66 2.33 3.93
N LEU A 113 0.60 1.51 2.87
CA LEU A 113 0.51 2.00 1.49
C LEU A 113 -0.79 2.78 1.25
N LYS A 114 -1.92 2.30 1.79
CA LYS A 114 -3.20 3.05 1.80
C LYS A 114 -3.07 4.37 2.55
N CYS A 115 -2.36 4.37 3.68
CA CYS A 115 -2.08 5.60 4.43
C CYS A 115 -1.26 6.60 3.60
N LEU A 116 -0.18 6.15 2.95
CA LEU A 116 0.58 6.97 2.01
C LEU A 116 -0.28 7.50 0.85
N ALA A 117 -1.16 6.67 0.29
CA ALA A 117 -2.07 7.07 -0.78
C ALA A 117 -3.11 8.14 -0.35
N SER A 118 -3.33 8.34 0.96
CA SER A 118 -4.15 9.47 1.45
C SER A 118 -3.43 10.83 1.34
N HIS A 119 -2.11 10.83 1.19
CA HIS A 119 -1.32 12.04 0.97
C HIS A 119 -1.29 12.40 -0.52
N SER A 120 -1.72 13.61 -0.89
CA SER A 120 -1.86 14.05 -2.29
C SER A 120 -0.55 13.94 -3.07
N ASP A 121 0.56 14.33 -2.45
CA ASP A 121 1.84 14.43 -3.16
C ASP A 121 2.47 13.05 -3.38
N ALA A 122 2.21 12.12 -2.45
CA ALA A 122 2.65 10.73 -2.56
C ALA A 122 1.86 10.00 -3.63
N LYS A 123 0.55 10.25 -3.72
CA LYS A 123 -0.38 9.55 -4.60
C LYS A 123 0.06 9.55 -6.07
N ARG A 124 0.38 10.72 -6.64
CA ARG A 124 0.83 10.81 -8.05
C ARG A 124 2.10 10.00 -8.29
N LEU A 125 3.04 10.02 -7.35
CA LEU A 125 4.29 9.30 -7.46
C LEU A 125 4.10 7.79 -7.29
N LEU A 126 3.18 7.34 -6.44
CA LEU A 126 2.81 5.93 -6.34
C LEU A 126 2.19 5.40 -7.65
N VAL A 127 1.37 6.20 -8.32
CA VAL A 127 0.79 5.85 -9.64
C VAL A 127 1.86 5.80 -10.72
N ASN A 128 2.76 6.79 -10.75
CA ASN A 128 3.91 6.82 -11.67
C ASN A 128 4.88 5.66 -11.43
N ALA A 129 5.02 5.22 -10.18
CA ALA A 129 5.77 4.03 -9.78
C ALA A 129 5.10 2.71 -10.18
N LYS A 130 3.91 2.78 -10.80
CA LYS A 130 3.09 1.62 -11.16
C LYS A 130 2.74 0.74 -9.96
N LEU A 131 2.49 1.33 -8.78
CA LEU A 131 2.13 0.58 -7.57
C LEU A 131 1.00 -0.43 -7.82
N GLN A 132 0.02 -0.05 -8.66
CA GLN A 132 -1.08 -0.91 -9.08
C GLN A 132 -0.64 -2.26 -9.67
N GLU A 133 0.48 -2.31 -10.40
CA GLU A 133 0.99 -3.55 -11.00
C GLU A 133 1.49 -4.52 -9.92
N TYR A 134 2.03 -4.00 -8.81
CA TYR A 134 2.45 -4.80 -7.65
C TYR A 134 1.27 -5.40 -6.88
N LEU A 135 0.04 -4.91 -7.09
CA LEU A 135 -1.14 -5.46 -6.42
C LEU A 135 -1.80 -6.60 -7.22
N TYR A 136 -1.43 -6.78 -8.50
CA TYR A 136 -2.03 -7.80 -9.36
C TYR A 136 -1.96 -9.23 -8.84
N PRO A 137 -0.85 -9.72 -8.26
CA PRO A 137 -0.79 -11.10 -7.74
C PRO A 137 -1.84 -11.37 -6.66
N PHE A 138 -2.20 -10.36 -5.88
CA PHE A 138 -3.23 -10.47 -4.85
C PHE A 138 -4.63 -10.41 -5.44
N LEU A 139 -4.86 -9.53 -6.42
CA LEU A 139 -6.16 -9.42 -7.11
C LEU A 139 -6.47 -10.63 -8.02
N THR A 140 -5.43 -11.34 -8.48
CA THR A 140 -5.60 -12.45 -9.43
C THR A 140 -5.74 -13.83 -8.79
N THR A 141 -5.50 -13.95 -7.49
CA THR A 141 -5.64 -15.24 -6.78
C THR A 141 -7.09 -15.72 -6.77
N ALA A 142 -7.27 -17.03 -7.04
CA ALA A 142 -8.59 -17.68 -7.09
C ALA A 142 -8.98 -18.34 -5.76
N HIS A 143 -8.08 -18.35 -4.77
CA HIS A 143 -8.31 -18.95 -3.46
C HIS A 143 -9.32 -18.13 -2.65
N ARG A 144 -10.25 -18.80 -1.97
CA ARG A 144 -11.37 -18.18 -1.24
C ARG A 144 -11.27 -18.29 0.29
N ASP A 145 -10.12 -18.70 0.81
CA ASP A 145 -9.89 -18.64 2.24
C ASP A 145 -9.77 -17.19 2.73
N GLU A 146 -10.04 -17.01 4.02
CA GLU A 146 -10.09 -15.71 4.69
C GLU A 146 -8.82 -14.87 4.50
N LEU A 147 -7.64 -15.51 4.47
CA LEU A 147 -6.37 -14.80 4.31
C LEU A 147 -6.23 -14.20 2.91
N HIS A 148 -6.58 -14.95 1.87
CA HIS A 148 -6.58 -14.45 0.50
C HIS A 148 -7.66 -13.39 0.26
N GLU A 149 -8.83 -13.54 0.89
CA GLU A 149 -9.89 -12.52 0.83
C GLU A 149 -9.49 -11.21 1.49
N ASN A 150 -8.85 -11.27 2.66
CA ASN A 150 -8.34 -10.10 3.35
C ASN A 150 -7.29 -9.38 2.49
N LEU A 151 -6.33 -10.11 1.89
CA LEU A 151 -5.34 -9.51 1.00
C LEU A 151 -5.97 -8.85 -0.24
N ARG A 152 -6.99 -9.47 -0.84
CA ARG A 152 -7.75 -8.86 -1.94
C ARG A 152 -8.43 -7.57 -1.49
N LEU A 153 -9.12 -7.60 -0.36
CA LEU A 153 -9.79 -6.43 0.21
C LEU A 153 -8.80 -5.29 0.46
N ARG A 154 -7.69 -5.55 1.15
CA ARG A 154 -6.66 -4.53 1.43
C ARG A 154 -6.05 -3.96 0.15
N SER A 155 -5.83 -4.80 -0.86
CA SER A 155 -5.34 -4.33 -2.17
C SER A 155 -6.33 -3.42 -2.87
N LEU A 156 -7.63 -3.76 -2.85
CA LEU A 156 -8.69 -2.91 -3.38
C LEU A 156 -8.82 -1.60 -2.61
N GLU A 157 -8.67 -1.61 -1.29
CA GLU A 157 -8.69 -0.40 -0.47
C GLU A 157 -7.56 0.58 -0.83
N VAL A 158 -6.37 0.09 -1.20
CA VAL A 158 -5.27 0.93 -1.69
C VAL A 158 -5.66 1.59 -3.01
N ILE A 159 -6.22 0.81 -3.95
CA ILE A 159 -6.64 1.31 -5.27
C ILE A 159 -7.77 2.34 -5.13
N ASP A 160 -8.78 2.04 -4.31
CA ASP A 160 -9.88 2.95 -4.01
C ASP A 160 -9.37 4.26 -3.41
N LYS A 161 -8.43 4.18 -2.45
CA LYS A 161 -7.81 5.38 -1.85
C LYS A 161 -7.04 6.21 -2.89
N ILE A 162 -6.40 5.58 -3.86
CA ILE A 162 -5.76 6.29 -4.98
C ILE A 162 -6.83 6.98 -5.84
N LEU A 163 -7.91 6.28 -6.20
CA LEU A 163 -9.01 6.76 -7.05
C LEU A 163 -9.92 7.82 -6.40
N GLU A 164 -9.85 8.01 -5.09
CA GLU A 164 -10.63 9.03 -4.36
C GLU A 164 -10.36 10.46 -4.85
N VAL A 165 -9.19 10.73 -5.44
CA VAL A 165 -8.88 12.05 -5.99
C VAL A 165 -9.32 12.08 -7.45
N GLU A 166 -10.16 13.06 -7.79
CA GLU A 166 -10.64 13.34 -9.16
C GLU A 166 -9.53 13.90 -10.08
N ASP A 167 -8.32 13.36 -10.00
CA ASP A 167 -7.21 13.71 -10.88
C ASP A 167 -7.32 12.87 -12.16
N GLU A 168 -7.57 13.56 -13.27
CA GLU A 168 -7.78 12.93 -14.58
C GLU A 168 -6.57 12.12 -15.05
N GLU A 169 -5.33 12.50 -14.67
CA GLU A 169 -4.13 11.75 -15.04
C GLU A 169 -4.03 10.42 -14.28
N ILE A 170 -4.35 10.45 -12.97
CA ILE A 170 -4.40 9.24 -12.13
C ILE A 170 -5.51 8.31 -12.62
N ILE A 171 -6.69 8.86 -12.93
CA ILE A 171 -7.81 8.09 -13.47
C ILE A 171 -7.42 7.48 -14.82
N LYS A 172 -6.79 8.23 -15.73
CA LYS A 172 -6.33 7.69 -17.04
C LYS A 172 -5.29 6.58 -16.88
N ALA A 173 -4.34 6.74 -15.97
CA ALA A 173 -3.31 5.73 -15.72
C ALA A 173 -3.89 4.43 -15.13
N LEU A 174 -4.96 4.53 -14.32
CA LEU A 174 -5.65 3.38 -13.72
C LEU A 174 -6.78 2.83 -14.60
N ALA A 175 -7.28 3.60 -15.57
CA ALA A 175 -8.35 3.22 -16.48
C ALA A 175 -7.89 2.28 -17.61
N GLU A 176 -6.69 1.70 -17.51
CA GLU A 176 -6.35 0.55 -18.34
C GLU A 176 -7.40 -0.55 -18.14
N ALA A 177 -7.95 -1.07 -19.24
CA ALA A 177 -9.02 -2.06 -19.22
C ALA A 177 -8.74 -3.26 -18.31
N ARG A 178 -7.46 -3.61 -18.15
CA ARG A 178 -7.00 -4.69 -17.28
C ARG A 178 -7.27 -4.37 -15.81
N MET A 179 -6.86 -3.21 -15.31
CA MET A 179 -7.08 -2.80 -13.91
C MET A 179 -8.58 -2.78 -13.58
N VAL A 180 -9.40 -2.17 -14.44
CA VAL A 180 -10.85 -2.08 -14.24
C VAL A 180 -11.50 -3.47 -14.16
N LEU A 181 -11.19 -4.34 -15.13
CA LEU A 181 -11.71 -5.71 -15.15
C LEU A 181 -11.23 -6.52 -13.94
N PHE A 182 -10.00 -6.33 -13.48
CA PHE A 182 -9.50 -7.02 -12.28
C PHE A 182 -10.22 -6.56 -11.01
N CYS A 183 -10.38 -5.25 -10.81
CA CYS A 183 -11.09 -4.72 -9.66
C CYS A 183 -12.54 -5.19 -9.61
N LEU A 184 -13.25 -5.14 -10.74
CA LEU A 184 -14.63 -5.62 -10.85
C LEU A 184 -14.72 -7.14 -10.61
N ARG A 185 -13.79 -7.92 -11.17
CA ARG A 185 -13.73 -9.36 -10.91
C ARG A 185 -13.51 -9.67 -9.44
N CYS A 186 -12.60 -8.94 -8.76
CA CYS A 186 -12.36 -9.13 -7.34
C CYS A 186 -13.63 -8.89 -6.53
N ILE A 187 -14.32 -7.76 -6.75
CA ILE A 187 -15.60 -7.44 -6.07
C ILE A 187 -16.63 -8.55 -6.25
N VAL A 188 -16.71 -9.14 -7.45
CA VAL A 188 -17.72 -10.18 -7.77
C VAL A 188 -17.34 -11.53 -7.17
N VAL A 189 -16.05 -11.86 -7.10
CA VAL A 189 -15.55 -13.18 -6.67
C VAL A 189 -15.39 -13.28 -5.15
N SER A 190 -15.14 -12.17 -4.47
CA SER A 190 -14.84 -12.15 -3.06
C SER A 190 -16.10 -12.18 -2.19
N GLU A 191 -16.14 -12.99 -1.14
CA GLU A 191 -17.20 -13.00 -0.12
C GLU A 191 -17.01 -11.89 0.95
N ILE A 192 -16.51 -10.72 0.51
CA ILE A 192 -16.29 -9.57 1.39
C ILE A 192 -17.65 -9.06 1.92
N PRO A 193 -17.74 -8.64 3.19
CA PRO A 193 -18.97 -8.12 3.77
C PRO A 193 -19.59 -6.99 2.93
N GLY A 194 -20.88 -7.12 2.64
CA GLY A 194 -21.54 -6.35 1.58
C GLY A 194 -21.43 -4.83 1.68
N LYS A 195 -21.24 -4.24 2.87
CA LYS A 195 -21.13 -2.78 3.02
C LYS A 195 -19.84 -2.19 2.44
N GLU A 196 -18.70 -2.83 2.68
CA GLU A 196 -17.40 -2.39 2.15
C GLU A 196 -17.32 -2.62 0.64
N VAL A 197 -17.82 -3.76 0.17
CA VAL A 197 -17.92 -4.07 -1.27
C VAL A 197 -18.78 -3.07 -2.01
N VAL A 198 -19.94 -2.69 -1.45
CA VAL A 198 -20.84 -1.72 -2.08
C VAL A 198 -20.19 -0.35 -2.16
N LEU A 199 -19.48 0.09 -1.12
CA LEU A 199 -18.75 1.36 -1.14
C LEU A 199 -17.64 1.35 -2.20
N LEU A 200 -16.79 0.31 -2.19
CA LEU A 200 -15.69 0.14 -3.16
C LEU A 200 -16.21 0.03 -4.59
N ARG A 201 -17.29 -0.73 -4.79
CA ARG A 201 -17.97 -0.85 -6.08
C ARG A 201 -18.47 0.51 -6.55
N ASN A 202 -19.21 1.23 -5.71
CA ASN A 202 -19.77 2.54 -6.08
C ASN A 202 -18.67 3.56 -6.39
N ASN A 203 -17.58 3.58 -5.63
CA ASN A 203 -16.44 4.48 -5.87
C ASN A 203 -15.74 4.14 -7.18
N MET A 204 -15.41 2.87 -7.41
CA MET A 204 -14.76 2.45 -8.65
C MET A 204 -15.69 2.64 -9.85
N GLU A 205 -16.98 2.33 -9.74
CA GLU A 205 -17.96 2.65 -10.79
C GLU A 205 -18.00 4.15 -11.06
N ARG A 206 -18.04 5.02 -10.05
CA ARG A 206 -18.00 6.48 -10.26
C ARG A 206 -16.72 6.92 -10.97
N SER A 207 -15.55 6.50 -10.48
CA SER A 207 -14.25 6.93 -11.01
C SER A 207 -14.00 6.41 -12.44
N PHE A 208 -14.50 5.22 -12.79
CA PHE A 208 -14.33 4.65 -14.14
C PHE A 208 -15.47 5.01 -15.13
N THR A 209 -16.68 5.31 -14.64
CA THR A 209 -17.85 5.64 -15.49
C THR A 209 -17.92 7.12 -15.86
N SER A 210 -17.31 8.02 -15.09
CA SER A 210 -17.44 9.49 -15.26
C SER A 210 -16.99 10.02 -16.63
N ARG A 211 -16.08 9.35 -17.38
CA ARG A 211 -15.73 9.72 -18.78
C ARG A 211 -14.93 8.64 -19.55
N SER A 212 -14.24 7.74 -18.83
CA SER A 212 -13.23 6.84 -19.39
C SER A 212 -13.81 5.57 -20.05
N LEU A 213 -14.79 4.90 -19.41
CA LEU A 213 -15.41 3.70 -19.99
C LEU A 213 -16.28 3.99 -21.22
N LEU A 214 -16.95 5.14 -21.28
CA LEU A 214 -17.79 5.52 -22.44
C LEU A 214 -16.95 5.88 -23.69
N SER A 215 -15.73 6.38 -23.52
CA SER A 215 -14.80 6.57 -24.64
C SER A 215 -14.09 5.26 -25.02
N PHE A 216 -13.79 4.41 -24.04
CA PHE A 216 -13.20 3.08 -24.25
C PHE A 216 -14.16 2.10 -24.95
N CYS A 217 -15.44 2.04 -24.55
CA CYS A 217 -16.46 1.21 -25.20
C CYS A 217 -16.91 1.75 -26.58
N LYS A 218 -16.54 2.99 -26.93
CA LYS A 218 -16.74 3.53 -28.30
C LYS A 218 -15.57 3.23 -29.24
N GLY A 219 -14.47 2.67 -28.72
CA GLY A 219 -13.28 2.31 -29.47
C GLY A 219 -13.18 0.83 -29.86
N PHE A 220 -14.20 0.03 -29.56
CA PHE A 220 -14.41 -1.34 -30.04
C PHE A 220 -15.75 -1.40 -30.78
#